data_AF-A0A9P5Z9H1-F1
#
_entry.id   AF-A0A9P5Z9H1-F1
#
_cell.length_a   1.000
_cell.length_b   1.000
_cell.length_c   1.000
_cell.angle_alpha   90.00
_cell.angle_beta   90.00
_cell.angle_gamma   90.00
#
_symmetry.space_group_name_H-M   'P 1'
#
loop_
_entity.id
_entity.type
_entity.pdbx_description
1 polymer ?
#
loop_
_entity_poly.entity_id
_entity_poly.type
_entity_poly.pdbx_seq_one_letter_code
_entity_poly.pdbx_strand_id
1 'polypeptide(L)' 'GVREFAHQALDNLARAHDAIIEARVFQTLKANRFRTDDPNLVEGDLVFLSTENLNLPKNRARKLRPKFIGPYKITKAYPE' A
#
# COMPACT_ATOMS: atom_id res chain seq x y z
N GLY A 1 -10.21 44.34 -19.91
CA GLY A 1 -11.67 44.60 -19.75
C GLY A 1 -12.38 43.43 -19.07
N VAL A 2 -13.61 43.61 -18.59
CA VAL A 2 -14.37 42.58 -17.83
C VAL A 2 -14.47 41.23 -18.58
N ARG A 3 -14.57 41.27 -19.91
CA ARG A 3 -14.62 40.07 -20.75
C ARG A 3 -13.31 39.28 -20.76
N GLU A 4 -12.17 39.95 -20.81
CA GLU A 4 -10.85 39.29 -20.73
C GLU A 4 -10.62 38.65 -19.37
N PHE A 5 -11.09 39.30 -18.30
CA PHE A 5 -11.05 38.72 -16.95
C PHE A 5 -11.88 37.43 -16.88
N ALA A 6 -13.08 37.43 -17.47
CA ALA A 6 -13.92 36.23 -17.53
C ALA A 6 -13.26 35.09 -18.33
N HIS A 7 -12.63 35.40 -19.46
CA HIS A 7 -11.88 34.39 -20.23
C HIS A 7 -10.69 33.83 -19.45
N GLN A 8 -9.91 34.68 -18.77
CA GLN A 8 -8.81 34.23 -17.92
C GLN A 8 -9.29 33.36 -16.76
N ALA A 9 -10.44 33.67 -16.16
CA ALA A 9 -11.02 32.86 -15.10
C ALA A 9 -11.39 31.45 -15.59
N LEU A 10 -11.96 31.34 -16.80
CA LEU A 10 -12.27 30.05 -17.42
C LEU A 10 -11.01 29.26 -17.76
N ASP A 11 -9.98 29.91 -18.31
CA ASP A 11 -8.71 29.25 -18.63
C ASP A 11 -8.00 28.75 -17.36
N ASN A 12 -8.03 29.54 -16.29
CA ASN A 12 -7.46 29.13 -15.00
C ASN A 12 -8.21 27.94 -14.40
N LEU A 13 -9.53 27.90 -14.54
CA LEU A 13 -10.34 26.76 -14.09
C LEU A 13 -9.97 25.49 -14.85
N ALA A 14 -9.84 25.58 -16.19
CA ALA A 14 -9.42 24.46 -17.02
C ALA A 14 -8.02 23.95 -16.61
N ARG A 15 -7.04 24.85 -16.45
CA ARG A 15 -5.69 24.50 -16.00
C ARG A 15 -5.67 23.88 -14.60
N ALA A 16 -6.48 24.40 -13.68
CA ALA A 16 -6.58 23.85 -12.34
C ALA A 16 -7.15 22.42 -12.36
N HIS A 17 -8.14 22.18 -13.22
CA HIS A 17 -8.71 20.85 -13.41
C HIS A 17 -7.66 19.86 -13.94
N ASP A 18 -6.91 20.23 -14.99
CA ASP A 18 -5.85 19.39 -15.56
C ASP A 18 -4.75 19.09 -14.53
N ALA A 19 -4.33 20.11 -13.77
CA ALA A 19 -3.34 19.95 -12.70
C ALA A 19 -3.81 18.97 -11.61
N ILE A 20 -5.11 18.97 -11.26
CA ILE A 20 -5.67 18.01 -10.30
C ILE A 20 -5.64 16.58 -10.86
N ILE A 21 -5.94 16.39 -12.14
CA ILE A 21 -5.88 15.07 -12.78
C ILE A 21 -4.44 14.56 -12.77
N GLU A 22 -3.48 15.38 -13.20
CA GLU A 22 -2.06 15.02 -13.23
C GLU A 22 -1.56 14.67 -11.83
N ALA A 23 -1.88 15.49 -10.82
CA ALA A 23 -1.50 15.24 -9.44
C ALA A 23 -2.05 13.91 -8.91
N ARG A 24 -3.30 13.56 -9.25
CA ARG A 24 -3.90 12.28 -8.86
C ARG A 24 -3.15 11.11 -9.48
N VAL A 25 -2.84 11.16 -10.77
CA VAL A 25 -2.07 10.10 -11.45
C VAL A 25 -0.70 9.93 -10.78
N PHE A 26 0.01 11.01 -10.52
CA PHE A 26 1.31 10.96 -9.86
C PHE A 26 1.24 10.40 -8.44
N GLN A 27 0.24 10.82 -7.67
CA GLN A 27 0.00 10.31 -6.31
C GLN A 27 -0.29 8.81 -6.33
N THR A 28 -1.16 8.34 -7.23
CA THR A 28 -1.49 6.91 -7.37
C THR A 28 -0.24 6.11 -7.73
N LEU A 29 0.54 6.56 -8.72
CA LEU A 29 1.79 5.89 -9.10
C LEU A 29 2.78 5.82 -7.94
N LYS A 30 2.94 6.91 -7.18
CA LYS A 30 3.88 6.96 -6.06
C LYS A 30 3.41 6.13 -4.86
N ALA A 31 2.12 6.17 -4.56
CA ALA A 31 1.51 5.35 -3.51
C ALA A 31 1.61 3.85 -3.83
N ASN A 32 1.40 3.47 -5.10
CA ASN A 32 1.46 2.08 -5.54
C ASN A 32 2.87 1.59 -5.87
N ARG A 33 3.91 2.45 -5.85
CA ARG A 33 5.29 2.09 -6.22
C ARG A 33 5.84 0.87 -5.47
N PHE A 34 5.45 0.72 -4.20
CA PHE A 34 5.91 -0.38 -3.34
C PHE A 34 4.85 -1.43 -3.07
N ARG A 35 3.66 -1.30 -3.68
CA ARG A 35 2.69 -2.40 -3.67
C ARG A 35 3.28 -3.51 -4.54
N THR A 36 3.49 -4.65 -3.92
CA THR A 36 3.90 -5.88 -4.58
C THR A 36 2.69 -6.80 -4.54
N ASP A 37 2.50 -7.58 -5.59
CA ASP A 37 1.50 -8.65 -5.58
C ASP A 37 1.81 -9.62 -4.44
N ASP A 38 0.75 -10.24 -3.90
CA ASP A 38 0.94 -11.23 -2.85
C ASP A 38 1.84 -12.37 -3.37
N PRO A 39 2.84 -12.79 -2.59
CA PRO A 39 3.76 -13.83 -3.03
C PRO A 39 2.99 -15.12 -3.27
N ASN A 40 3.25 -15.79 -4.40
CA ASN A 40 2.68 -17.09 -4.69
C ASN A 40 3.36 -18.14 -3.79
N LEU A 41 2.70 -18.50 -2.70
CA LEU A 41 3.19 -19.43 -1.70
C LEU A 41 2.69 -20.85 -2.01
N VAL A 42 3.60 -21.81 -2.09
CA VAL A 42 3.27 -23.20 -2.46
C VAL A 42 3.44 -24.13 -1.26
N GLU A 43 2.74 -25.26 -1.29
CA GLU A 43 2.94 -26.33 -0.32
C GLU A 43 4.41 -26.75 -0.26
N GLY A 44 4.95 -26.79 0.96
CA GLY A 44 6.34 -27.15 1.21
C GLY A 44 7.31 -25.98 1.37
N ASP A 45 6.92 -24.76 1.03
CA ASP A 45 7.75 -23.58 1.26
C ASP A 45 7.97 -23.32 2.75
N LEU A 46 9.15 -22.78 3.09
CA LEU A 46 9.49 -22.35 4.44
C LEU A 46 9.28 -20.83 4.56
N VAL A 47 8.28 -20.44 5.35
CA VAL A 47 7.88 -19.03 5.50
C VAL A 47 7.91 -18.57 6.95
N PHE A 48 8.20 -17.28 7.12
CA PHE A 48 8.12 -16.61 8.40
C PHE A 48 6.71 -16.08 8.67
N LEU A 49 6.17 -16.33 9.86
CA LEU A 49 4.86 -15.81 10.26
C LEU A 49 4.99 -14.50 11.01
N SER A 50 4.21 -13.49 10.64
CA SER A 50 4.12 -12.22 11.35
C SER A 50 3.49 -12.41 12.73
N THR A 51 4.07 -11.80 13.76
CA THR A 51 3.55 -11.85 15.13
C THR A 51 2.56 -10.75 15.47
N GLU A 52 2.21 -9.91 14.48
CA GLU A 52 1.32 -8.77 14.67
C GLU A 52 -0.06 -9.17 15.21
N ASN A 53 -0.61 -10.26 14.67
CA ASN A 53 -1.94 -10.78 15.00
C ASN A 53 -1.91 -12.09 15.80
N LEU A 54 -0.75 -12.47 16.37
CA LEU A 54 -0.60 -13.73 17.11
C LEU A 54 -0.61 -13.51 18.63
N ASN A 55 -1.33 -14.38 19.35
CA ASN A 55 -1.27 -14.47 20.80
C ASN A 55 0.02 -15.18 21.24
N LEU A 56 1.10 -14.40 21.35
CA LEU A 56 2.37 -14.86 21.91
C LEU A 56 2.26 -15.05 23.44
N PRO A 57 3.07 -15.96 24.04
CA PRO A 57 3.01 -16.25 25.46
C PRO A 57 3.16 -14.97 26.31
N LYS A 58 2.30 -14.88 27.33
CA LYS A 58 2.01 -13.65 28.11
C LYS A 58 3.20 -13.06 28.87
N ASN A 59 4.29 -13.82 29.05
CA ASN A 59 5.43 -13.43 29.88
C ASN A 59 6.48 -12.55 29.15
N ARG A 60 6.15 -11.99 27.97
CA ARG A 60 7.06 -11.10 27.24
C ARG A 60 6.41 -9.76 26.94
N ALA A 61 7.12 -8.67 27.24
CA ALA A 61 6.71 -7.31 26.86
C ALA A 61 6.48 -7.22 25.34
N ARG A 62 5.35 -6.61 24.93
CA ARG A 62 4.96 -6.46 23.52
C ARG A 62 6.05 -5.83 22.64
N LYS A 63 6.85 -4.91 23.21
CA LYS A 63 7.97 -4.23 22.54
C LYS A 63 9.17 -5.13 22.22
N LEU A 64 9.35 -6.24 22.96
CA LEU A 64 10.49 -7.15 22.82
C LEU A 64 10.12 -8.44 22.06
N ARG A 65 8.94 -8.47 21.42
CA ARG A 65 8.51 -9.61 20.61
C ARG A 65 9.17 -9.51 19.23
N PRO A 66 9.73 -10.61 18.71
CA PRO A 66 10.24 -10.61 17.35
C PRO A 66 9.10 -10.33 16.37
N LYS A 67 9.36 -9.55 15.31
CA LYS A 67 8.35 -9.22 14.29
C LYS A 67 7.86 -10.45 13.53
N PHE A 68 8.75 -11.43 13.36
CA PHE A 68 8.48 -12.68 12.69
C PHE A 68 8.95 -13.86 13.54
N ILE A 69 8.26 -14.99 13.44
CA ILE A 69 8.63 -16.25 14.09
C ILE A 69 8.81 -17.35 13.05
N GLY A 70 9.88 -18.13 13.22
CA GLY A 70 10.17 -19.45 12.62
C GLY A 70 10.06 -19.57 11.09
N PRO A 71 10.91 -20.37 10.42
CA PRO A 71 10.52 -20.93 9.15
C PRO A 71 9.50 -22.06 9.41
N TYR A 72 8.24 -21.80 9.10
CA TYR A 72 7.17 -22.79 9.10
C TYR A 72 6.99 -23.36 7.71
N LYS A 73 6.81 -24.68 7.62
CA LYS A 73 6.48 -25.34 6.36
C LYS A 73 5.00 -25.17 6.06
N ILE A 74 4.67 -24.73 4.85
CA ILE A 74 3.28 -24.65 4.40
C ILE A 74 2.75 -26.07 4.15
N THR A 75 1.74 -26.48 4.92
CA THR A 75 1.12 -27.81 4.78
C THR A 75 0.11 -27.87 3.65
N LYS A 76 -0.67 -26.80 3.47
CA LYS A 76 -1.66 -26.63 2.39
C LYS A 76 -1.67 -25.18 1.96
N ALA A 77 -1.69 -24.95 0.65
CA ALA A 77 -1.81 -23.62 0.06
C ALA A 77 -3.16 -23.50 -0.66
N TYR A 78 -3.83 -22.36 -0.47
CA TYR A 78 -5.07 -22.01 -1.18
C TYR A 78 -4.81 -20.68 -1.90
N PRO A 79 -4.20 -20.71 -3.11
CA PRO A 79 -4.09 -19.50 -3.92
C PRO A 79 -5.50 -19.03 -4.34
N GLU A 80 -5.67 -17.71 -4.47
CA GLU A 80 -6.89 -17.12 -5.08
C GLU A 80 -6.91 -17.28 -6.60
#